data_AF-A0A955CA10-F1
#
_entry.id   AF-A0A955CA10-F1
#
_cell.length_a   1.000
_cell.length_b   1.000
_cell.length_c   1.000
_cell.angle_alpha   90.00
_cell.angle_beta   90.00
_cell.angle_gamma   90.00
#
_symmetry.space_group_name_H-M   'P 1'
#
loop_
_entity.id
_entity.type
_entity.pdbx_description
1 polymer ?
#
loop_
_entity_poly.entity_id
_entity_poly.type
_entity_poly.pdbx_seq_one_letter_code
_entity_poly.pdbx_strand_id
1 'polypeptide(L)'
;YSMANEVLNKVAQRLSRRLPHCRVVSMNWGPWDGGMVTPGLKREFENHGVELIPLNAGAELVAEELSNVDDGAVEVVLGYAFEMPKAKSRAPAASASASAIGVAFEREVSSATHPFLASHVIDGKAVLPAAMMMEWMSHAALHANPGLRQAGLDGFRLFKGVVFEGAPRTLRFHASSAVRSGDVFDVQVELRSVADDGSEVLHARATAVLTAGSIAAAGRYEAPASLMTESFEGSSDFIYERMLFHGPMLQAITRIDGIGDKGLVAAIRAADTPNVWMAEPLPSDWLTNPLGIDAAYQAAIVWCRDKLSAPSLPAAFASYRQFRDWSHEPVSIAIEVTRGERNRMTCDVYFVAAGGDVVAKIVGYECTVDGNLARAFERRELGA
;
A
#
# COMPACT_ATOMS: atom_id res chain seq x y z
N TYR A 1 -10.31 19.53 20.02
CA TYR A 1 -8.87 19.56 20.32
C TYR A 1 -8.03 19.35 19.08
N SER A 2 -8.10 18.22 18.37
CA SER A 2 -7.25 17.95 17.20
C SER A 2 -7.31 19.02 16.09
N MET A 3 -8.51 19.50 15.74
CA MET A 3 -8.65 20.60 14.76
C MET A 3 -8.00 21.91 15.23
N ALA A 4 -8.08 22.23 16.53
CA ALA A 4 -7.47 23.44 17.08
C ALA A 4 -5.94 23.32 17.09
N ASN A 5 -5.41 22.14 17.42
CA ASN A 5 -3.97 21.86 17.34
C ASN A 5 -3.46 21.98 15.91
N GLU A 6 -4.23 21.50 14.93
CA GLU A 6 -3.85 21.62 13.52
C GLU A 6 -3.88 23.08 13.03
N VAL A 7 -4.84 23.88 13.48
CA VAL A 7 -4.82 25.33 13.23
C VAL A 7 -3.57 25.97 13.84
N LEU A 8 -3.18 25.60 15.07
CA LEU A 8 -1.96 26.10 15.71
C LEU A 8 -0.69 25.68 14.95
N ASN A 9 -0.63 24.44 14.45
CA ASN A 9 0.47 23.94 13.61
C ASN A 9 0.64 24.83 12.37
N LYS A 10 -0.45 25.12 11.66
CA LYS A 10 -0.41 25.96 10.44
C LYS A 10 -0.14 27.42 10.74
N VAL A 11 -0.58 27.93 11.89
CA VAL A 11 -0.21 29.27 12.36
C VAL A 11 1.29 29.34 12.68
N ALA A 12 1.85 28.34 13.36
CA ALA A 12 3.28 28.27 13.67
C ALA A 12 4.13 28.23 12.39
N GLN A 13 3.75 27.41 11.39
CA GLN A 13 4.38 27.39 10.06
C GLN A 13 4.39 28.77 9.40
N ARG A 14 3.26 29.47 9.45
CA ARG A 14 3.15 30.81 8.86
C ARG A 14 4.00 31.83 9.61
N LEU A 15 4.04 31.76 10.94
CA LEU A 15 4.84 32.66 11.78
C LEU A 15 6.33 32.43 11.60
N SER A 16 6.79 31.18 11.52
CA SER A 16 8.19 30.83 11.27
C SER A 16 8.70 31.42 9.95
N ARG A 17 7.87 31.43 8.90
CA ARG A 17 8.23 32.05 7.61
C ARG A 17 8.26 33.58 7.67
N ARG A 18 7.45 34.19 8.54
CA ARG A 18 7.32 35.65 8.67
C ARG A 18 8.35 36.25 9.62
N LEU A 19 8.88 35.47 10.54
CA LEU A 19 9.82 35.90 11.57
C LEU A 19 11.13 35.11 11.44
N PRO A 20 11.97 35.39 10.41
CA PRO A 20 13.15 34.58 10.09
C PRO A 20 14.24 34.59 11.17
N HIS A 21 14.14 35.48 12.17
CA HIS A 21 15.06 35.57 13.30
C HIS A 21 14.40 35.12 14.63
N CYS A 22 13.21 34.53 14.57
CA CYS A 22 12.49 34.02 15.73
C CYS A 22 12.21 32.53 15.54
N ARG A 23 12.65 31.70 16.48
CA ARG A 23 12.29 30.28 16.51
C ARG A 23 10.81 30.17 16.87
N VAL A 24 10.02 29.58 15.97
CA VAL A 24 8.60 29.31 16.20
C VAL A 24 8.39 27.80 16.15
N VAL A 25 7.79 27.24 17.19
CA VAL A 25 7.54 25.80 17.33
C VAL A 25 6.12 25.55 17.81
N SER A 26 5.45 24.57 17.19
CA SER A 26 4.22 23.97 17.68
C SER A 26 4.52 22.56 18.17
N MET A 27 4.39 22.34 19.48
CA MET A 27 4.68 21.05 20.13
C MET A 27 3.38 20.27 20.34
N ASN A 28 3.28 19.12 19.68
CA ASN A 28 2.15 18.20 19.79
C ASN A 28 2.52 17.03 20.70
N TRP A 29 1.82 16.90 21.82
CA TRP A 29 2.14 15.92 22.85
C TRP A 29 1.21 14.72 22.81
N GLY A 30 1.80 13.54 22.94
CA GLY A 30 1.14 12.35 23.44
C GLY A 30 0.78 12.49 24.92
N PRO A 31 0.05 11.51 25.48
CA PRO A 31 -0.42 11.58 26.85
C PRO A 31 0.75 11.49 27.84
N TRP A 32 0.75 12.35 28.85
CA TRP A 32 1.78 12.36 29.90
C TRP A 32 1.37 11.43 31.05
N ASP A 33 2.35 10.86 31.75
CA ASP A 33 2.15 10.07 32.97
C ASP A 33 1.90 10.99 34.18
N GLY A 34 0.85 11.81 34.08
CA GLY A 34 0.46 12.81 35.07
C GLY A 34 -0.50 13.86 34.52
N GLY A 35 -0.85 14.85 35.35
CA GLY A 35 -1.77 15.92 34.97
C GLY A 35 -3.21 15.42 34.76
N MET A 36 -3.70 15.49 33.52
CA MET A 36 -5.07 15.08 33.16
C MET A 36 -5.24 13.56 33.07
N VAL A 37 -4.15 12.78 33.09
CA VAL A 37 -4.19 11.32 33.04
C VAL A 37 -4.37 10.75 34.45
N THR A 38 -5.56 10.22 34.73
CA THR A 38 -5.88 9.52 35.98
C THR A 38 -5.46 8.04 35.91
N PRO A 39 -5.38 7.31 37.04
CA PRO A 39 -5.08 5.87 37.03
C PRO A 39 -6.06 5.01 36.22
N GLY A 40 -7.31 5.48 36.02
CA GLY A 40 -8.26 4.82 35.12
C GLY A 40 -7.92 5.05 33.66
N LEU A 41 -7.62 6.30 33.29
CA LEU A 41 -7.28 6.66 31.91
C LEU A 41 -5.92 6.11 31.47
N LYS A 42 -4.97 5.99 32.40
CA LYS A 42 -3.68 5.31 32.18
C LYS A 42 -3.86 3.87 31.69
N ARG A 43 -4.70 3.09 32.38
CA ARG A 43 -5.01 1.71 31.97
C ARG A 43 -5.65 1.63 30.58
N GLU A 44 -6.47 2.61 30.23
CA GLU A 44 -7.09 2.66 28.90
C GLU A 44 -6.06 2.93 27.79
N PHE A 45 -5.10 3.82 28.04
CA PHE A 45 -3.99 4.05 27.11
C PHE A 45 -3.12 2.79 26.96
N GLU A 46 -2.77 2.13 28.06
CA GLU A 46 -1.99 0.88 28.04
C GLU A 46 -2.72 -0.25 27.27
N ASN A 47 -4.03 -0.40 27.46
CA ASN A 47 -4.85 -1.38 26.73
C ASN A 47 -4.89 -1.12 25.21
N HIS A 48 -4.74 0.13 24.79
CA HIS A 48 -4.65 0.52 23.38
C HIS A 48 -3.21 0.53 22.84
N GLY A 49 -2.23 0.06 23.64
CA GLY A 49 -0.81 0.06 23.26
C GLY A 49 -0.21 1.46 23.16
N VAL A 50 -0.82 2.46 23.82
CA VAL A 50 -0.32 3.83 23.87
C VAL A 50 0.43 4.03 25.19
N GLU A 51 1.74 4.19 25.09
CA GLU A 51 2.58 4.46 26.26
C GLU A 51 2.57 5.95 26.64
N LEU A 52 2.68 6.21 27.95
CA LEU A 52 2.63 7.56 28.51
C LEU A 52 4.03 8.19 28.60
N ILE A 53 4.12 9.50 28.36
CA ILE A 53 5.36 10.27 28.46
C ILE A 53 5.68 10.52 29.95
N PRO A 54 6.82 10.04 30.48
CA PRO A 54 7.21 10.32 31.87
C PRO A 54 7.42 11.82 32.08
N LEU A 55 7.00 12.34 33.25
CA LEU A 55 7.04 13.79 33.53
C LEU A 55 8.43 14.41 33.37
N ASN A 56 9.48 13.76 33.89
CA ASN A 56 10.85 14.28 33.79
C ASN A 56 11.36 14.27 32.34
N ALA A 57 11.12 13.18 31.61
CA ALA A 57 11.52 13.06 30.20
C ALA A 57 10.80 14.09 29.31
N GLY A 58 9.50 14.29 29.54
CA GLY A 58 8.75 15.33 28.83
C GLY A 58 9.28 16.74 29.13
N ALA A 59 9.63 17.04 30.38
CA ALA A 59 10.19 18.33 30.76
C ALA A 59 11.57 18.59 30.14
N GLU A 60 12.43 17.56 30.08
CA GLU A 60 13.74 17.64 29.41
C GLU A 60 13.57 17.94 27.92
N LEU A 61 12.63 17.28 27.24
CA LEU A 61 12.35 17.50 25.81
C LEU A 61 11.84 18.93 25.53
N VAL A 62 11.05 19.53 26.45
CA VAL A 62 10.68 20.95 26.36
C VAL A 62 11.92 21.83 26.45
N ALA A 63 12.78 21.60 27.43
CA ALA A 63 13.98 22.40 27.64
C ALA A 63 14.96 22.28 26.46
N GLU A 64 15.11 21.09 25.90
CA GLU A 64 15.91 20.84 24.70
C GLU A 64 15.35 21.61 23.48
N GLU A 65 14.06 21.52 23.21
CA GLU A 65 13.45 22.21 22.06
C GLU A 65 13.54 23.74 22.20
N LEU A 66 13.34 24.28 23.40
CA LEU A 66 13.46 25.72 23.66
C LEU A 66 14.92 26.21 23.59
N SER A 67 15.88 25.34 23.87
CA SER A 67 17.32 25.67 23.82
C SER A 67 17.92 25.44 22.43
N ASN A 68 17.16 24.88 21.49
CA ASN A 68 17.63 24.55 20.16
C ASN A 68 17.73 25.81 19.27
N VAL A 69 18.96 26.13 18.86
CA VAL A 69 19.27 27.32 18.03
C VAL A 69 19.29 27.02 16.52
N ASP A 70 19.13 25.76 16.12
CA ASP A 70 19.09 25.33 14.72
C ASP A 70 17.73 25.61 14.05
N ASP A 71 17.71 25.70 12.72
CA ASP A 71 16.50 25.75 11.88
C ASP A 71 15.81 24.37 11.82
N GLY A 72 15.25 23.95 12.96
CA GLY A 72 14.55 22.69 13.15
C GLY A 72 13.08 22.72 12.67
N ALA A 73 12.44 21.55 12.65
CA ALA A 73 11.04 21.43 12.24
C ALA A 73 10.13 22.35 13.06
N VAL A 74 9.21 23.07 12.40
CA VAL A 74 8.26 23.98 13.07
C VAL A 74 7.18 23.21 13.84
N GLU A 75 6.83 22.01 13.38
CA GLU A 75 5.86 21.13 14.02
C GLU A 75 6.62 19.94 14.61
N VAL A 76 6.60 19.80 15.92
CA VAL A 76 7.30 18.75 16.65
C VAL A 76 6.26 17.86 17.31
N VAL A 77 6.32 16.55 17.08
CA VAL A 77 5.41 15.57 17.69
C VAL A 77 6.20 14.74 18.70
N LEU A 78 5.74 14.74 19.94
CA LEU A 78 6.39 14.10 21.08
C LEU A 78 5.47 13.03 21.60
N GLY A 79 5.96 11.81 21.67
CA GLY A 79 5.17 10.63 21.96
C GLY A 79 6.09 9.43 22.09
N TYR A 80 5.56 8.38 22.71
CA TYR A 80 6.31 7.16 22.92
C TYR A 80 6.08 6.18 21.75
N ALA A 81 7.09 5.39 21.40
CA ALA A 81 7.07 4.38 20.34
C ALA A 81 6.85 4.87 18.90
N PHE A 82 7.29 6.09 18.55
CA PHE A 82 7.58 6.37 17.15
C PHE A 82 8.80 5.55 16.73
N GLU A 83 8.69 4.72 15.69
CA GLU A 83 9.88 4.25 14.99
C GLU A 83 10.58 5.48 14.41
N MET A 84 11.57 6.00 15.14
CA MET A 84 12.41 7.09 14.65
C MET A 84 13.21 6.54 13.47
N PRO A 85 13.11 7.13 12.27
CA PRO A 85 14.02 6.80 11.19
C PRO A 85 15.43 6.97 11.72
N LYS A 86 16.27 5.92 11.64
CA LYS A 86 17.66 6.00 12.09
C LYS A 86 18.30 7.27 11.51
N ALA A 87 18.71 8.18 12.38
CA ALA A 87 19.26 9.47 12.00
C ALA A 87 20.47 9.25 11.08
N LYS A 88 20.27 9.46 9.76
CA LYS A 88 21.39 9.58 8.82
C LYS A 88 21.99 10.96 9.04
N SER A 89 23.28 11.00 9.34
CA SER A 89 24.04 12.23 9.53
C SER A 89 23.77 13.22 8.38
N ARG A 90 23.38 14.44 8.75
CA ARG A 90 23.10 15.58 7.86
C ARG A 90 24.35 15.87 7.00
N ALA A 91 24.24 15.66 5.69
CA ALA A 91 25.03 16.38 4.69
C ALA A 91 24.16 17.54 4.15
N PRO A 92 24.75 18.68 3.75
CA PRO A 92 24.05 19.95 3.72
C PRO A 92 23.04 20.06 2.58
N ALA A 93 22.03 20.88 2.86
CA ALA A 93 20.83 21.14 2.08
C ALA A 93 21.08 21.41 0.59
N ALA A 94 20.50 20.55 -0.25
CA ALA A 94 19.85 21.02 -1.46
C ALA A 94 18.37 21.18 -1.13
N SER A 95 17.83 22.38 -1.31
CA SER A 95 16.42 22.69 -1.17
C SER A 95 15.60 21.87 -2.17
N ALA A 96 15.14 20.68 -1.77
CA ALA A 96 13.99 20.07 -2.40
C ALA A 96 12.79 20.90 -1.94
N SER A 97 12.32 21.81 -2.80
CA SER A 97 10.94 22.25 -2.71
C SER A 97 10.09 20.99 -2.63
N ALA A 98 9.16 20.92 -1.68
CA ALA A 98 8.12 19.90 -1.75
C ALA A 98 7.44 20.07 -3.11
N SER A 99 7.80 19.19 -4.06
CA SER A 99 7.24 19.22 -5.40
C SER A 99 5.74 19.03 -5.25
N ALA A 100 4.95 20.05 -5.60
CA ALA A 100 3.51 19.96 -5.56
C ALA A 100 3.07 18.74 -6.37
N ILE A 101 2.27 17.86 -5.77
CA ILE A 101 1.74 16.68 -6.46
C ILE A 101 0.60 17.16 -7.38
N GLY A 102 0.78 17.01 -8.69
CA GLY A 102 -0.16 17.49 -9.71
C GLY A 102 -0.95 16.34 -10.33
N VAL A 103 -2.08 16.62 -10.98
CA VAL A 103 -2.80 15.62 -11.78
C VAL A 103 -1.95 15.25 -12.99
N ALA A 104 -1.51 14.00 -13.08
CA ALA A 104 -0.80 13.47 -14.24
C ALA A 104 -1.79 13.11 -15.35
N PHE A 105 -2.86 12.39 -14.99
CA PHE A 105 -3.98 12.13 -15.90
C PHE A 105 -5.25 11.82 -15.11
N GLU A 106 -6.38 11.92 -15.81
CA GLU A 106 -7.69 11.49 -15.31
C GLU A 106 -8.18 10.30 -16.14
N ARG A 107 -9.02 9.47 -15.52
CA ARG A 107 -9.62 8.32 -16.18
C ARG A 107 -11.05 8.14 -15.74
N GLU A 108 -11.98 8.12 -16.68
CA GLU A 108 -13.34 7.70 -16.43
C GLU A 108 -13.41 6.17 -16.42
N VAL A 109 -13.91 5.61 -15.32
CA VAL A 109 -13.96 4.16 -15.11
C VAL A 109 -15.41 3.73 -14.86
N SER A 110 -15.83 2.69 -15.57
CA SER A 110 -17.14 2.05 -15.41
C SER A 110 -17.07 0.58 -15.82
N SER A 111 -18.01 -0.25 -15.36
CA SER A 111 -18.08 -1.67 -15.74
C SER A 111 -18.30 -1.88 -17.25
N ALA A 112 -18.83 -0.87 -17.97
CA ALA A 112 -19.04 -0.95 -19.41
C ALA A 112 -17.72 -0.84 -20.20
N THR A 113 -16.78 -0.02 -19.73
CA THR A 113 -15.49 0.22 -20.41
C THR A 113 -14.32 -0.55 -19.79
N HIS A 114 -14.50 -1.10 -18.59
CA HIS A 114 -13.50 -1.85 -17.82
C HIS A 114 -14.07 -3.20 -17.37
N PRO A 115 -14.24 -4.17 -18.29
CA PRO A 115 -14.90 -5.46 -18.02
C PRO A 115 -14.32 -6.27 -16.85
N PHE A 116 -13.04 -6.08 -16.48
CA PHE A 116 -12.46 -6.74 -15.30
C PHE A 116 -13.21 -6.41 -14.00
N LEU A 117 -13.93 -5.27 -13.93
CA LEU A 117 -14.72 -4.90 -12.76
C LEU A 117 -15.86 -5.89 -12.47
N ALA A 118 -16.40 -6.54 -13.51
CA ALA A 118 -17.38 -7.62 -13.34
C ALA A 118 -16.76 -8.89 -12.74
N SER A 119 -15.42 -8.99 -12.73
CA SER A 119 -14.67 -10.07 -12.07
C SER A 119 -14.09 -9.66 -10.71
N HIS A 120 -14.34 -8.44 -10.23
CA HIS A 120 -13.90 -7.97 -8.91
C HIS A 120 -15.08 -7.34 -8.15
N VAL A 121 -15.99 -8.22 -7.73
CA VAL A 121 -17.25 -7.82 -7.08
C VAL A 121 -17.26 -8.28 -5.63
N ILE A 122 -17.53 -7.36 -4.71
CA ILE A 122 -17.61 -7.61 -3.26
C ILE A 122 -18.94 -7.06 -2.77
N ASP A 123 -19.71 -7.87 -2.04
CA ASP A 123 -21.06 -7.52 -1.55
C ASP A 123 -21.99 -6.99 -2.67
N GLY A 124 -21.90 -7.60 -3.85
CA GLY A 124 -22.69 -7.22 -5.03
C GLY A 124 -22.28 -5.92 -5.71
N LYS A 125 -21.13 -5.33 -5.32
CA LYS A 125 -20.63 -4.07 -5.89
C LYS A 125 -19.29 -4.29 -6.58
N ALA A 126 -19.13 -3.72 -7.78
CA ALA A 126 -17.83 -3.68 -8.44
C ALA A 126 -16.88 -2.80 -7.62
N VAL A 127 -15.68 -3.31 -7.38
CA VAL A 127 -14.61 -2.62 -6.65
C VAL A 127 -13.36 -2.60 -7.52
N LEU A 128 -12.64 -1.48 -7.57
CA LEU A 128 -11.36 -1.42 -8.27
C LEU A 128 -10.32 -2.28 -7.54
N PRO A 129 -9.67 -3.27 -8.19
CA PRO A 129 -8.60 -4.04 -7.58
C PRO A 129 -7.45 -3.13 -7.15
N ALA A 130 -6.86 -3.39 -5.96
CA ALA A 130 -5.70 -2.63 -5.49
C ALA A 130 -4.50 -2.76 -6.44
N ALA A 131 -4.37 -3.90 -7.13
CA ALA A 131 -3.36 -4.11 -8.16
C ALA A 131 -3.52 -3.17 -9.37
N MET A 132 -4.76 -2.83 -9.75
CA MET A 132 -5.01 -1.84 -10.81
C MET A 132 -4.71 -0.40 -10.36
N MET A 133 -4.94 -0.09 -9.07
CA MET A 133 -4.51 1.20 -8.51
C MET A 133 -2.98 1.34 -8.61
N MET A 134 -2.26 0.28 -8.24
CA MET A 134 -0.81 0.20 -8.30
C MET A 134 -0.27 0.40 -9.74
N GLU A 135 -0.88 -0.28 -10.71
CA GLU A 135 -0.53 -0.18 -12.14
C GLU A 135 -0.71 1.25 -12.66
N TRP A 136 -1.89 1.83 -12.48
CA TRP A 136 -2.18 3.17 -13.01
C TRP A 136 -1.42 4.27 -12.26
N MET A 137 -1.13 4.10 -10.98
CA MET A 137 -0.21 4.99 -10.26
C MET A 137 1.22 4.89 -10.81
N SER A 138 1.66 3.71 -11.27
CA SER A 138 2.96 3.55 -11.94
C SER A 138 3.00 4.26 -13.29
N HIS A 139 1.91 4.22 -14.07
CA HIS A 139 1.80 5.03 -15.29
C HIS A 139 1.83 6.54 -14.98
N ALA A 140 1.21 6.97 -13.88
CA ALA A 140 1.21 8.39 -13.49
C ALA A 140 2.63 8.87 -13.20
N ALA A 141 3.45 8.03 -12.55
CA ALA A 141 4.86 8.33 -12.34
C ALA A 141 5.63 8.47 -13.65
N LEU A 142 5.36 7.64 -14.66
CA LEU A 142 6.05 7.70 -15.95
C LEU A 142 5.55 8.82 -16.88
N HIS A 143 4.36 9.37 -16.65
CA HIS A 143 3.72 10.35 -17.54
C HIS A 143 4.62 11.55 -17.87
N ALA A 144 5.29 12.11 -16.86
CA ALA A 144 6.20 13.25 -17.02
C ALA A 144 7.68 12.85 -17.10
N ASN A 145 8.00 11.56 -17.16
CA ASN A 145 9.36 11.03 -17.06
C ASN A 145 9.70 10.08 -18.24
N PRO A 146 9.65 10.58 -19.49
CA PRO A 146 9.97 9.76 -20.66
C PRO A 146 11.40 9.23 -20.60
N GLY A 147 11.59 7.97 -21.00
CA GLY A 147 12.89 7.30 -20.99
C GLY A 147 13.26 6.63 -19.66
N LEU A 148 12.50 6.85 -18.58
CA LEU A 148 12.61 6.05 -17.38
C LEU A 148 11.72 4.79 -17.46
N ARG A 149 12.04 3.80 -16.63
CA ARG A 149 11.29 2.54 -16.49
C ARG A 149 10.84 2.37 -15.04
N GLN A 150 9.67 1.76 -14.86
CA GLN A 150 9.14 1.38 -13.56
C GLN A 150 10.01 0.26 -12.94
N ALA A 151 10.58 0.50 -11.76
CA ALA A 151 11.38 -0.48 -11.02
C ALA A 151 10.72 -0.96 -9.72
N GLY A 152 9.82 -0.16 -9.13
CA GLY A 152 9.18 -0.53 -7.88
C GLY A 152 8.25 0.53 -7.30
N LEU A 153 7.64 0.19 -6.17
CA LEU A 153 6.82 1.10 -5.38
C LEU A 153 7.20 0.94 -3.91
N ASP A 154 7.36 2.05 -3.20
CA ASP A 154 7.62 2.09 -1.77
C ASP A 154 6.45 2.64 -0.98
N GLY A 155 6.19 2.03 0.17
CA GLY A 155 5.20 2.49 1.15
C GLY A 155 3.79 2.60 0.59
N PHE A 156 3.37 1.65 -0.26
CA PHE A 156 2.00 1.64 -0.77
C PHE A 156 1.01 1.50 0.39
N ARG A 157 0.00 2.36 0.41
CA ARG A 157 -1.10 2.31 1.39
C ARG A 157 -2.42 2.51 0.69
N LEU A 158 -3.37 1.62 0.98
CA LEU A 158 -4.78 1.73 0.60
C LEU A 158 -5.57 2.37 1.75
N PHE A 159 -6.15 3.54 1.50
CA PHE A 159 -6.97 4.27 2.47
C PHE A 159 -8.45 3.98 2.27
N LYS A 160 -8.90 3.90 1.02
CA LYS A 160 -10.31 3.67 0.69
C LYS A 160 -10.44 2.99 -0.66
N GLY A 161 -11.18 1.89 -0.71
CA GLY A 161 -11.55 1.24 -1.97
C GLY A 161 -12.36 2.16 -2.89
N VAL A 162 -12.23 1.97 -4.20
CA VAL A 162 -13.09 2.62 -5.20
C VAL A 162 -14.23 1.66 -5.54
N VAL A 163 -15.46 2.07 -5.25
CA VAL A 163 -16.67 1.27 -5.49
C VAL A 163 -17.47 1.89 -6.62
N PHE A 164 -18.01 1.07 -7.52
CA PHE A 164 -18.82 1.48 -8.65
C PHE A 164 -20.27 1.03 -8.47
N GLU A 165 -21.18 2.00 -8.41
CA GLU A 165 -22.63 1.81 -8.24
C GLU A 165 -23.38 2.25 -9.51
N GLY A 166 -23.05 1.61 -10.64
CA GLY A 166 -23.70 1.82 -11.94
C GLY A 166 -23.19 3.02 -12.76
N ALA A 167 -23.00 4.18 -12.13
CA ALA A 167 -22.49 5.36 -12.83
C ALA A 167 -20.96 5.30 -13.05
N PRO A 168 -20.44 5.81 -14.18
CA PRO A 168 -19.02 6.04 -14.36
C PRO A 168 -18.45 6.96 -13.28
N ARG A 169 -17.19 6.74 -12.89
CA ARG A 169 -16.46 7.58 -11.94
C ARG A 169 -15.18 8.09 -12.56
N THR A 170 -14.91 9.38 -12.41
CA THR A 170 -13.62 9.97 -12.77
C THR A 170 -12.61 9.75 -11.64
N LEU A 171 -11.52 9.07 -11.95
CA LEU A 171 -10.37 8.87 -11.08
C LEU A 171 -9.23 9.79 -11.54
N ARG A 172 -8.54 10.40 -10.57
CA ARG A 172 -7.40 11.29 -10.80
C ARG A 172 -6.14 10.64 -10.28
N PHE A 173 -5.15 10.50 -11.15
CA PHE A 173 -3.85 9.99 -10.78
C PHE A 173 -2.88 11.15 -10.69
N HIS A 174 -2.38 11.38 -9.49
CA HIS A 174 -1.46 12.47 -9.20
C HIS A 174 -0.02 11.95 -9.15
N ALA A 175 0.90 12.77 -9.65
CA ALA A 175 2.33 12.50 -9.58
C ALA A 175 3.10 13.78 -9.23
N SER A 176 4.18 13.63 -8.46
CA SER A 176 5.12 14.72 -8.22
C SER A 176 6.16 14.81 -9.35
N SER A 177 7.00 15.84 -9.31
CA SER A 177 8.25 15.79 -10.07
C SER A 177 9.15 14.67 -9.55
N ALA A 178 9.93 14.06 -10.44
CA ALA A 178 10.91 13.05 -10.07
C ALA A 178 12.06 13.66 -9.28
N VAL A 179 12.41 13.02 -8.16
CA VAL A 179 13.55 13.38 -7.31
C VAL A 179 14.60 12.29 -7.45
N ARG A 180 15.78 12.66 -7.95
CA ARG A 180 16.88 11.70 -8.09
C ARG A 180 17.39 11.27 -6.71
N SER A 181 17.48 9.96 -6.50
CA SER A 181 17.94 9.31 -5.27
C SER A 181 18.98 8.24 -5.66
N GLY A 182 20.25 8.65 -5.74
CA GLY A 182 21.31 7.80 -6.29
C GLY A 182 21.09 7.50 -7.79
N ASP A 183 20.92 6.22 -8.11
CA ASP A 183 20.70 5.71 -9.48
C ASP A 183 19.22 5.55 -9.84
N VAL A 184 18.31 5.85 -8.91
CA VAL A 184 16.87 5.81 -9.13
C VAL A 184 16.26 7.20 -9.01
N PHE A 185 15.00 7.30 -9.40
CA PHE A 185 14.20 8.51 -9.32
C PHE A 185 12.91 8.21 -8.58
N ASP A 186 12.67 8.92 -7.50
CA ASP A 186 11.50 8.77 -6.65
C ASP A 186 10.40 9.74 -7.10
N VAL A 187 9.19 9.23 -7.29
CA VAL A 187 8.00 10.00 -7.67
C VAL A 187 6.88 9.71 -6.69
N GLN A 188 6.40 10.71 -5.95
CA GLN A 188 5.22 10.55 -5.11
C GLN A 188 3.99 10.41 -6.01
N VAL A 189 3.18 9.39 -5.75
CA VAL A 189 1.98 9.09 -6.53
C VAL A 189 0.77 8.88 -5.64
N GLU A 190 -0.38 9.37 -6.10
CA GLU A 190 -1.65 9.24 -5.39
C GLU A 190 -2.80 8.96 -6.34
N LEU A 191 -3.75 8.15 -5.88
CA LEU A 191 -5.06 7.97 -6.52
C LEU A 191 -6.11 8.73 -5.73
N ARG A 192 -6.79 9.66 -6.40
CA ARG A 192 -7.84 10.49 -5.82
C ARG A 192 -9.13 10.43 -6.64
N SER A 193 -10.25 10.73 -6.00
CA SER A 193 -11.51 11.04 -6.68
C SER A 193 -12.19 12.23 -6.00
N VAL A 194 -13.29 12.69 -6.59
CA VAL A 194 -14.20 13.66 -5.98
C VAL A 194 -15.47 12.93 -5.57
N ALA A 195 -15.94 13.10 -4.34
CA ALA A 195 -17.21 12.57 -3.86
C ALA A 195 -18.37 13.48 -4.29
N ASP A 196 -19.61 13.01 -4.12
CA ASP A 196 -20.82 13.73 -4.55
C ASP A 196 -21.00 15.08 -3.82
N ASP A 197 -20.43 15.21 -2.61
CA ASP A 197 -20.41 16.45 -1.83
C ASP A 197 -19.29 17.42 -2.23
N GLY A 198 -18.52 17.09 -3.28
CA GLY A 198 -17.39 17.86 -3.78
C GLY A 198 -16.09 17.68 -2.99
N SER A 199 -16.08 16.86 -1.93
CA SER A 199 -14.87 16.57 -1.18
C SER A 199 -13.91 15.67 -1.96
N GLU A 200 -12.61 15.89 -1.76
CA GLU A 200 -11.58 15.04 -2.34
C GLU A 200 -11.42 13.77 -1.48
N VAL A 201 -11.33 12.62 -2.15
CA VAL A 201 -11.13 11.32 -1.53
C VAL A 201 -9.77 10.78 -1.94
N LEU A 202 -8.88 10.57 -0.98
CA LEU A 202 -7.63 9.83 -1.18
C LEU A 202 -7.91 8.33 -1.09
N HIS A 203 -7.63 7.59 -2.16
CA HIS A 203 -7.82 6.14 -2.21
C HIS A 203 -6.55 5.39 -1.90
N ALA A 204 -5.43 5.76 -2.53
CA ALA A 204 -4.14 5.12 -2.32
C ALA A 204 -2.99 6.11 -2.53
N ARG A 205 -1.84 5.82 -1.90
CA ARG A 205 -0.58 6.55 -2.13
C ARG A 205 0.62 5.61 -2.11
N ALA A 206 1.69 5.99 -2.79
CA ALA A 206 2.99 5.32 -2.76
C ALA A 206 4.10 6.26 -3.27
N THR A 207 5.34 5.81 -3.19
CA THR A 207 6.48 6.39 -3.93
C THR A 207 6.86 5.44 -5.06
N ALA A 208 6.68 5.84 -6.31
CA ALA A 208 7.17 5.08 -7.46
C ALA A 208 8.69 5.25 -7.58
N VAL A 209 9.39 4.13 -7.77
CA VAL A 209 10.83 4.05 -7.99
C VAL A 209 11.05 3.81 -9.47
N LEU A 210 11.63 4.80 -10.14
CA LEU A 210 11.93 4.76 -11.56
C LEU A 210 13.45 4.62 -11.78
N THR A 211 13.86 4.05 -12.90
CA THR A 211 15.27 3.93 -13.28
C THR A 211 15.48 4.19 -14.76
N ALA A 212 16.62 4.79 -15.11
CA ALA A 212 17.11 4.87 -16.48
C ALA A 212 17.97 3.66 -16.87
N GLY A 213 18.40 2.87 -15.87
CA GLY A 213 19.34 1.77 -16.04
C GLY A 213 18.66 0.39 -16.12
N SER A 214 19.48 -0.65 -16.12
CA SER A 214 19.00 -2.02 -15.95
C SER A 214 18.48 -2.21 -14.54
N ILE A 215 17.34 -2.88 -14.43
CA ILE A 215 16.82 -3.35 -13.16
C ILE A 215 17.74 -4.48 -12.67
N ALA A 216 18.19 -4.43 -11.42
CA ALA A 216 19.08 -5.45 -10.85
C ALA A 216 18.34 -6.80 -10.73
N ALA A 217 19.02 -7.92 -10.97
CA ALA A 217 18.43 -9.24 -10.75
C ALA A 217 18.39 -9.58 -9.25
N ALA A 218 17.28 -10.14 -8.78
CA ALA A 218 17.12 -10.57 -7.37
C ALA A 218 17.74 -11.94 -7.06
N GLY A 219 18.22 -12.66 -8.07
CA GLY A 219 18.72 -14.03 -7.95
C GLY A 219 17.60 -15.07 -7.99
N ARG A 220 17.93 -16.28 -7.55
CA ARG A 220 17.00 -17.42 -7.50
C ARG A 220 16.33 -17.51 -6.13
N TYR A 221 15.11 -18.01 -6.11
CA TYR A 221 14.37 -18.32 -4.90
C TYR A 221 14.07 -19.81 -4.81
N GLU A 222 14.33 -20.37 -3.64
CA GLU A 222 13.95 -21.73 -3.27
C GLU A 222 12.98 -21.64 -2.11
N ALA A 223 11.74 -22.10 -2.33
CA ALA A 223 10.70 -22.06 -1.31
C ALA A 223 11.12 -22.89 -0.09
N PRO A 224 11.13 -22.33 1.13
CA PRO A 224 11.35 -23.10 2.33
C PRO A 224 10.32 -24.22 2.47
N ALA A 225 10.75 -25.41 2.90
CA ALA A 225 9.83 -26.54 3.12
C ALA A 225 8.70 -26.21 4.12
N SER A 226 8.92 -25.24 5.02
CA SER A 226 7.91 -24.76 5.96
C SER A 226 6.70 -24.07 5.31
N LEU A 227 6.76 -23.69 4.03
CA LEU A 227 5.63 -23.12 3.30
C LEU A 227 4.67 -24.19 2.76
N MET A 228 5.12 -25.44 2.69
CA MET A 228 4.41 -26.55 2.04
C MET A 228 4.38 -27.78 2.96
N THR A 229 4.01 -27.57 4.23
CA THR A 229 3.92 -28.65 5.23
C THR A 229 2.72 -29.55 5.00
N GLU A 230 1.71 -29.06 4.29
CA GLU A 230 0.45 -29.73 3.99
C GLU A 230 0.15 -29.65 2.50
N SER A 231 -0.46 -30.72 1.97
CA SER A 231 -1.06 -30.71 0.63
C SER A 231 -2.37 -29.95 0.65
N PHE A 232 -2.63 -29.15 -0.39
CA PHE A 232 -3.93 -28.50 -0.58
C PHE A 232 -4.80 -29.36 -1.50
N GLU A 233 -5.88 -29.93 -0.98
CA GLU A 233 -6.73 -30.88 -1.73
C GLU A 233 -7.77 -30.20 -2.65
N GLY A 234 -7.90 -28.87 -2.60
CA GLY A 234 -8.87 -28.12 -3.41
C GLY A 234 -8.41 -27.82 -4.84
N SER A 235 -9.31 -27.95 -5.81
CA SER A 235 -9.09 -27.50 -7.19
C SER A 235 -9.10 -25.96 -7.31
N SER A 236 -8.68 -25.42 -8.46
CA SER A 236 -8.87 -24.00 -8.80
C SER A 236 -10.35 -23.60 -8.67
N ASP A 237 -11.26 -24.44 -9.14
CA ASP A 237 -12.70 -24.18 -9.08
C ASP A 237 -13.16 -24.11 -7.62
N PHE A 238 -12.70 -25.01 -6.75
CA PHE A 238 -13.00 -24.94 -5.32
C PHE A 238 -12.52 -23.63 -4.70
N ILE A 239 -11.30 -23.19 -5.03
CA ILE A 239 -10.73 -21.93 -4.51
C ILE A 239 -11.62 -20.75 -4.91
N TYR A 240 -12.01 -20.63 -6.18
CA TYR A 240 -12.83 -19.51 -6.67
C TYR A 240 -14.31 -19.62 -6.31
N GLU A 241 -14.82 -20.83 -6.10
CA GLU A 241 -16.21 -21.03 -5.71
C GLU A 241 -16.46 -20.81 -4.22
N ARG A 242 -15.48 -21.16 -3.37
CA ARG A 242 -15.65 -21.23 -1.91
C ARG A 242 -14.81 -20.25 -1.11
N MET A 243 -13.67 -19.82 -1.63
CA MET A 243 -12.70 -19.02 -0.87
C MET A 243 -12.55 -17.59 -1.40
N LEU A 244 -12.59 -17.40 -2.71
CA LEU A 244 -12.38 -16.12 -3.37
C LEU A 244 -13.69 -15.55 -3.94
N PHE A 245 -13.73 -14.23 -4.15
CA PHE A 245 -14.85 -13.52 -4.81
C PHE A 245 -14.56 -13.19 -6.29
N HIS A 246 -13.38 -13.58 -6.79
CA HIS A 246 -12.90 -13.19 -8.11
C HIS A 246 -13.61 -13.96 -9.22
N GLY A 247 -14.13 -13.21 -10.20
CA GLY A 247 -14.72 -13.75 -11.43
C GLY A 247 -13.67 -14.08 -12.50
N PRO A 248 -14.10 -14.63 -13.66
CA PRO A 248 -13.23 -15.30 -14.62
C PRO A 248 -11.98 -14.53 -15.06
N MET A 249 -12.09 -13.21 -15.28
CA MET A 249 -10.94 -12.40 -15.75
C MET A 249 -9.83 -12.27 -14.71
N LEU A 250 -10.16 -12.46 -13.43
CA LEU A 250 -9.23 -12.38 -12.30
C LEU A 250 -8.94 -13.75 -11.66
N GLN A 251 -9.42 -14.85 -12.25
CA GLN A 251 -9.03 -16.19 -11.79
C GLN A 251 -7.60 -16.48 -12.23
N ALA A 252 -6.63 -16.10 -11.39
CA ALA A 252 -5.20 -16.18 -11.67
C ALA A 252 -4.55 -17.49 -11.19
N ILE A 253 -4.94 -17.99 -10.01
CA ILE A 253 -4.40 -19.18 -9.37
C ILE A 253 -4.89 -20.42 -10.12
N THR A 254 -3.95 -21.16 -10.66
CA THR A 254 -4.22 -22.41 -11.39
C THR A 254 -4.02 -23.63 -10.51
N ARG A 255 -3.15 -23.55 -9.51
CA ARG A 255 -2.86 -24.63 -8.56
C ARG A 255 -2.22 -24.07 -7.29
N ILE A 256 -2.49 -24.69 -6.15
CA ILE A 256 -1.71 -24.51 -4.92
C ILE A 256 -0.78 -25.72 -4.80
N ASP A 257 0.53 -25.47 -4.82
CA ASP A 257 1.55 -26.52 -4.75
C ASP A 257 1.73 -27.02 -3.31
N GLY A 258 1.48 -26.17 -2.31
CA GLY A 258 1.43 -26.55 -0.90
C GLY A 258 1.10 -25.36 0.00
N ILE A 259 0.69 -25.66 1.22
CA ILE A 259 0.31 -24.68 2.25
C ILE A 259 0.86 -25.11 3.62
N GLY A 260 1.13 -24.15 4.50
CA GLY A 260 1.56 -24.39 5.87
C GLY A 260 1.43 -23.15 6.75
N ASP A 261 1.74 -23.28 8.04
CA ASP A 261 1.63 -22.17 9.00
C ASP A 261 2.55 -20.98 8.69
N LYS A 262 3.57 -21.18 7.84
CA LYS A 262 4.50 -20.13 7.42
C LYS A 262 4.19 -19.55 6.04
N GLY A 263 3.17 -20.04 5.34
CA GLY A 263 2.75 -19.48 4.06
C GLY A 263 2.20 -20.50 3.08
N LEU A 264 2.27 -20.19 1.79
CA LEU A 264 1.84 -21.09 0.72
C LEU A 264 2.61 -20.82 -0.57
N VAL A 265 2.60 -21.81 -1.46
CA VAL A 265 3.13 -21.71 -2.82
C VAL A 265 2.01 -22.03 -3.81
N ALA A 266 1.85 -21.20 -4.84
CA ALA A 266 0.81 -21.35 -5.85
C ALA A 266 1.34 -21.03 -7.26
N ALA A 267 0.87 -21.76 -8.26
CA ALA A 267 1.12 -21.48 -9.68
C ALA A 267 0.02 -20.57 -10.23
N ILE A 268 0.41 -19.53 -10.98
CA ILE A 268 -0.52 -18.58 -11.60
C ILE A 268 -0.39 -18.55 -13.11
N ARG A 269 -1.49 -18.24 -13.81
CA ARG A 269 -1.47 -18.01 -15.25
C ARG A 269 -0.89 -16.63 -15.59
N ALA A 270 -0.50 -16.46 -16.85
CA ALA A 270 -0.15 -15.15 -17.40
C ALA A 270 -1.37 -14.22 -17.47
N ALA A 271 -1.11 -12.91 -17.35
CA ALA A 271 -2.11 -11.88 -17.57
C ALA A 271 -2.42 -11.73 -19.07
N ASP A 272 -3.70 -11.49 -19.38
CA ASP A 272 -4.11 -11.05 -20.71
C ASP A 272 -3.62 -9.61 -20.98
N THR A 273 -3.59 -9.20 -22.24
CA THR A 273 -3.18 -7.83 -22.61
C THR A 273 -4.15 -6.76 -22.07
N PRO A 274 -3.71 -5.51 -21.86
CA PRO A 274 -4.56 -4.41 -21.41
C PRO A 274 -5.87 -4.25 -22.21
N ASN A 275 -5.84 -4.48 -23.53
CA ASN A 275 -7.02 -4.37 -24.41
C ASN A 275 -8.15 -5.35 -24.05
N VAL A 276 -7.84 -6.46 -23.39
CA VAL A 276 -8.85 -7.41 -22.89
C VAL A 276 -9.54 -6.85 -21.64
N TRP A 277 -8.83 -6.05 -20.85
CA TRP A 277 -9.28 -5.53 -19.57
C TRP A 277 -10.04 -4.21 -19.71
N MET A 278 -9.74 -3.41 -20.73
CA MET A 278 -10.33 -2.08 -20.91
C MET A 278 -10.40 -1.65 -22.36
N ALA A 279 -11.42 -0.86 -22.70
CA ALA A 279 -11.65 -0.37 -24.05
C ALA A 279 -10.58 0.63 -24.53
N GLU A 280 -10.08 1.47 -23.64
CA GLU A 280 -9.07 2.51 -23.93
C GLU A 280 -7.86 2.36 -23.00
N PRO A 281 -6.96 1.39 -23.25
CA PRO A 281 -5.78 1.21 -22.41
C PRO A 281 -4.78 2.34 -22.60
N LEU A 282 -3.92 2.52 -21.60
CA LEU A 282 -2.79 3.43 -21.73
C LEU A 282 -1.81 2.88 -22.79
N PRO A 283 -0.99 3.74 -23.44
CA PRO A 283 -0.19 3.32 -24.61
C PRO A 283 0.88 2.26 -24.34
N SER A 284 1.21 2.01 -23.08
CA SER A 284 2.18 0.98 -22.67
C SER A 284 1.45 -0.33 -22.38
N ASP A 285 2.15 -1.44 -22.60
CA ASP A 285 1.75 -2.71 -21.99
C ASP A 285 1.82 -2.62 -20.46
N TRP A 286 1.46 -3.70 -19.75
CA TRP A 286 1.55 -3.70 -18.28
C TRP A 286 2.95 -3.29 -17.79
N LEU A 287 2.99 -2.41 -16.81
CA LEU A 287 4.20 -1.98 -16.13
C LEU A 287 4.59 -2.91 -14.99
N THR A 288 3.58 -3.46 -14.29
CA THR A 288 3.78 -4.23 -13.06
C THR A 288 3.26 -5.68 -13.10
N ASN A 289 2.33 -6.01 -14.00
CA ASN A 289 1.49 -7.22 -14.02
C ASN A 289 0.37 -7.21 -12.95
N PRO A 290 -0.76 -6.54 -13.22
CA PRO A 290 -1.86 -6.41 -12.26
C PRO A 290 -2.49 -7.75 -11.86
N LEU A 291 -2.61 -8.71 -12.77
CA LEU A 291 -3.15 -10.04 -12.45
C LEU A 291 -2.23 -10.78 -11.49
N GLY A 292 -0.92 -10.75 -11.73
CA GLY A 292 0.06 -11.38 -10.85
C GLY A 292 0.05 -10.78 -9.45
N ILE A 293 0.06 -9.44 -9.35
CA ILE A 293 -0.04 -8.75 -8.06
C ILE A 293 -1.35 -9.07 -7.34
N ASP A 294 -2.48 -9.08 -8.06
CA ASP A 294 -3.77 -9.46 -7.47
C ASP A 294 -3.78 -10.93 -7.01
N ALA A 295 -3.14 -11.82 -7.76
CA ALA A 295 -2.99 -13.23 -7.38
C ALA A 295 -2.22 -13.41 -6.06
N ALA A 296 -1.29 -12.52 -5.72
CA ALA A 296 -0.65 -12.52 -4.40
C ALA A 296 -1.65 -12.19 -3.28
N TYR A 297 -2.57 -11.25 -3.53
CA TYR A 297 -3.64 -10.92 -2.59
C TYR A 297 -4.65 -12.07 -2.49
N GLN A 298 -4.93 -12.76 -3.60
CA GLN A 298 -5.74 -13.98 -3.63
C GLN A 298 -5.11 -15.10 -2.81
N ALA A 299 -3.80 -15.34 -2.97
CA ALA A 299 -3.04 -16.31 -2.16
C ALA A 299 -3.12 -15.97 -0.67
N ALA A 300 -2.97 -14.70 -0.30
CA ALA A 300 -3.16 -14.24 1.07
C ALA A 300 -4.57 -14.54 1.60
N ILE A 301 -5.63 -14.33 0.81
CA ILE A 301 -7.00 -14.69 1.21
C ILE A 301 -7.14 -16.19 1.45
N VAL A 302 -6.57 -17.02 0.57
CA VAL A 302 -6.62 -18.48 0.71
C VAL A 302 -5.93 -18.90 2.02
N TRP A 303 -4.73 -18.38 2.27
CA TRP A 303 -4.00 -18.67 3.49
C TRP A 303 -4.75 -18.24 4.75
N CYS A 304 -5.29 -17.01 4.77
CA CYS A 304 -6.07 -16.50 5.91
C CYS A 304 -7.34 -17.33 6.15
N ARG A 305 -8.03 -17.77 5.10
CA ARG A 305 -9.20 -18.65 5.26
C ARG A 305 -8.83 -20.02 5.81
N ASP A 306 -7.74 -20.60 5.33
CA ASP A 306 -7.25 -21.90 5.79
C ASP A 306 -6.76 -21.86 7.25
N LYS A 307 -5.88 -20.90 7.58
CA LYS A 307 -5.20 -20.84 8.88
C LYS A 307 -5.90 -20.00 9.93
N LEU A 308 -6.65 -18.97 9.52
CA LEU A 308 -7.32 -18.02 10.43
C LEU A 308 -8.86 -18.07 10.34
N SER A 309 -9.43 -18.93 9.49
CA SER A 309 -10.89 -19.06 9.29
C SER A 309 -11.59 -17.74 8.92
N ALA A 310 -10.87 -16.80 8.31
CA ALA A 310 -11.40 -15.51 7.91
C ALA A 310 -10.74 -15.02 6.62
N PRO A 311 -11.48 -14.36 5.72
CA PRO A 311 -10.89 -13.70 4.55
C PRO A 311 -10.09 -12.46 4.96
N SER A 312 -9.36 -11.91 3.99
CA SER A 312 -8.60 -10.68 4.16
C SER A 312 -8.73 -9.71 2.98
N LEU A 313 -8.40 -8.44 3.18
CA LEU A 313 -8.28 -7.44 2.12
C LEU A 313 -6.93 -6.70 2.23
N PRO A 314 -6.31 -6.32 1.09
CA PRO A 314 -5.02 -5.63 1.09
C PRO A 314 -5.12 -4.28 1.81
N ALA A 315 -4.08 -3.92 2.58
CA ALA A 315 -4.00 -2.65 3.29
C ALA A 315 -2.75 -1.84 2.90
N ALA A 316 -1.58 -2.47 2.92
CA ALA A 316 -0.32 -1.80 2.63
C ALA A 316 0.77 -2.78 2.18
N PHE A 317 1.88 -2.26 1.67
CA PHE A 317 3.15 -2.97 1.65
C PHE A 317 4.34 -2.02 1.84
N ALA A 318 5.44 -2.52 2.39
CA ALA A 318 6.65 -1.73 2.57
C ALA A 318 7.33 -1.42 1.24
N SER A 319 7.50 -2.43 0.38
CA SER A 319 8.07 -2.23 -0.96
C SER A 319 7.64 -3.31 -1.95
N TYR A 320 7.40 -2.90 -3.20
CA TYR A 320 7.39 -3.76 -4.37
C TYR A 320 8.65 -3.47 -5.20
N ARG A 321 9.33 -4.51 -5.67
CA ARG A 321 10.44 -4.43 -6.61
C ARG A 321 10.20 -5.36 -7.77
N GLN A 322 10.26 -4.83 -8.98
CA GLN A 322 10.34 -5.61 -10.21
C GLN A 322 11.81 -5.78 -10.55
N PHE A 323 12.22 -6.95 -11.03
CA PHE A 323 13.61 -7.27 -11.38
C PHE A 323 13.81 -7.46 -12.89
N ARG A 324 12.73 -7.73 -13.62
CA ARG A 324 12.65 -7.73 -15.08
C ARG A 324 11.19 -7.61 -15.51
N ASP A 325 10.97 -7.42 -16.81
CA ASP A 325 9.63 -7.55 -17.37
C ASP A 325 9.10 -8.98 -17.21
N TRP A 326 7.83 -9.08 -16.80
CA TRP A 326 7.08 -10.32 -16.57
C TRP A 326 5.58 -10.13 -16.85
N SER A 327 5.21 -9.13 -17.66
CA SER A 327 3.83 -8.71 -17.91
C SER A 327 2.91 -9.83 -18.42
N HIS A 328 3.48 -10.79 -19.15
CA HIS A 328 2.75 -11.93 -19.73
C HIS A 328 3.39 -13.28 -19.39
N GLU A 329 4.14 -13.35 -18.30
CA GLU A 329 4.79 -14.59 -17.90
C GLU A 329 3.96 -15.31 -16.82
N PRO A 330 3.67 -16.61 -16.99
CA PRO A 330 3.17 -17.43 -15.89
C PRO A 330 4.30 -17.64 -14.87
N VAL A 331 3.99 -17.43 -13.59
CA VAL A 331 4.95 -17.54 -12.49
C VAL A 331 4.35 -18.35 -11.34
N SER A 332 5.21 -18.82 -10.44
CA SER A 332 4.80 -19.26 -9.11
C SER A 332 4.86 -18.08 -8.15
N ILE A 333 3.90 -18.02 -7.24
CA ILE A 333 3.88 -17.09 -6.10
C ILE A 333 4.20 -17.90 -4.86
N ALA A 334 5.18 -17.44 -4.07
CA ALA A 334 5.40 -17.90 -2.71
C ALA A 334 5.10 -16.75 -1.75
N ILE A 335 4.17 -16.96 -0.82
CA ILE A 335 3.95 -16.03 0.30
C ILE A 335 4.63 -16.60 1.54
N GLU A 336 5.42 -15.78 2.22
CA GLU A 336 6.11 -16.10 3.48
C GLU A 336 5.49 -15.27 4.60
N VAL A 337 4.61 -15.89 5.38
CA VAL A 337 3.91 -15.23 6.49
C VAL A 337 4.88 -14.98 7.62
N THR A 338 5.10 -13.69 7.90
CA THR A 338 5.94 -13.22 8.99
C THR A 338 5.14 -13.09 10.29
N ARG A 339 3.85 -12.75 10.20
CA ARG A 339 2.93 -12.65 11.34
C ARG A 339 1.50 -12.93 10.89
N GLY A 340 0.81 -13.83 11.59
CA GLY A 340 -0.63 -14.08 11.42
C GLY A 340 -1.37 -13.83 12.72
N GLU A 341 -2.28 -12.86 12.73
CA GLU A 341 -3.08 -12.48 13.89
C GLU A 341 -4.57 -12.45 13.54
N ARG A 342 -5.43 -12.35 14.56
CA ARG A 342 -6.89 -12.38 14.39
C ARG A 342 -7.43 -11.32 13.42
N ASN A 343 -6.83 -10.14 13.36
CA ASN A 343 -7.31 -9.00 12.56
C ASN A 343 -6.31 -8.52 11.49
N ARG A 344 -5.14 -9.16 11.38
CA ARG A 344 -4.09 -8.73 10.47
C ARG A 344 -3.16 -9.89 10.13
N MET A 345 -2.74 -9.98 8.88
CA MET A 345 -1.64 -10.85 8.46
C MET A 345 -0.59 -10.01 7.73
N THR A 346 0.69 -10.33 7.97
CA THR A 346 1.83 -9.76 7.26
C THR A 346 2.67 -10.85 6.61
N CYS A 347 3.10 -10.62 5.37
CA CYS A 347 3.95 -11.55 4.65
C CYS A 347 4.90 -10.85 3.65
N ASP A 348 5.91 -11.58 3.22
CA ASP A 348 6.66 -11.28 2.01
C ASP A 348 6.11 -12.13 0.85
N VAL A 349 6.18 -11.63 -0.37
CA VAL A 349 5.72 -12.30 -1.58
C VAL A 349 6.83 -12.36 -2.60
N TYR A 350 7.09 -13.54 -3.15
CA TYR A 350 8.05 -13.76 -4.22
C TYR A 350 7.31 -14.22 -5.47
N PHE A 351 7.60 -13.57 -6.61
CA PHE A 351 7.13 -13.97 -7.93
C PHE A 351 8.28 -14.68 -8.64
N VAL A 352 8.11 -15.96 -8.95
CA VAL A 352 9.20 -16.86 -9.32
C VAL A 352 8.92 -17.46 -10.70
N ALA A 353 9.81 -17.21 -11.65
CA ALA A 353 9.74 -17.82 -12.97
C ALA A 353 9.99 -19.33 -12.92
N ALA A 354 9.66 -20.05 -14.00
CA ALA A 354 9.84 -21.50 -14.08
C ALA A 354 11.29 -21.98 -13.81
N GLY A 355 12.30 -21.14 -14.08
CA GLY A 355 13.72 -21.43 -13.78
C GLY A 355 14.14 -21.22 -12.32
N GLY A 356 13.24 -20.70 -11.49
CA GLY A 356 13.49 -20.32 -10.09
C GLY A 356 13.97 -18.87 -9.92
N ASP A 357 14.10 -18.10 -11.00
CA ASP A 357 14.50 -16.69 -10.93
C ASP A 357 13.37 -15.82 -10.37
N VAL A 358 13.69 -14.93 -9.44
CA VAL A 358 12.73 -13.97 -8.89
C VAL A 358 12.53 -12.82 -9.89
N VAL A 359 11.30 -12.68 -10.37
CA VAL A 359 10.94 -11.63 -11.35
C VAL A 359 10.42 -10.36 -10.67
N ALA A 360 9.80 -10.51 -9.51
CA ALA A 360 9.38 -9.42 -8.64
C ALA A 360 9.29 -9.89 -7.18
N LYS A 361 9.26 -8.94 -6.24
CA LYS A 361 9.06 -9.19 -4.82
C LYS A 361 8.19 -8.10 -4.19
N ILE A 362 7.26 -8.49 -3.30
CA ILE A 362 6.63 -7.58 -2.33
C ILE A 362 7.20 -7.91 -0.95
N VAL A 363 7.62 -6.88 -0.21
CA VAL A 363 8.13 -7.00 1.16
C VAL A 363 7.16 -6.31 2.11
N GLY A 364 6.89 -6.95 3.23
CA GLY A 364 6.03 -6.41 4.29
C GLY A 364 4.63 -6.09 3.79
N TYR A 365 4.03 -6.97 2.97
CA TYR A 365 2.62 -6.89 2.64
C TYR A 365 1.79 -7.04 3.92
N GLU A 366 0.77 -6.20 4.05
CA GLU A 366 -0.18 -6.21 5.15
C GLU A 366 -1.60 -6.33 4.60
N CYS A 367 -2.39 -7.22 5.20
CA CYS A 367 -3.82 -7.31 4.95
C CYS A 367 -4.62 -7.31 6.26
N THR A 368 -5.82 -6.74 6.19
CA THR A 368 -6.79 -6.78 7.29
C THR A 368 -7.56 -8.09 7.21
N VAL A 369 -7.59 -8.85 8.30
CA VAL A 369 -8.33 -10.11 8.42
C VAL A 369 -9.67 -9.82 9.11
N ASP A 370 -10.79 -10.16 8.48
CA ASP A 370 -12.11 -9.88 9.04
C ASP A 370 -13.13 -10.96 8.64
N GLY A 371 -13.64 -11.69 9.63
CA GLY A 371 -14.68 -12.70 9.43
C GLY A 371 -15.99 -12.15 8.87
N ASN A 372 -16.30 -10.86 9.09
CA ASN A 372 -17.52 -10.24 8.56
C ASN A 372 -17.52 -10.12 7.04
N LEU A 373 -16.34 -10.15 6.41
CA LEU A 373 -16.21 -10.13 4.95
C LEU A 373 -16.61 -11.47 4.31
N ALA A 374 -16.75 -12.56 5.07
CA ALA A 374 -17.06 -13.87 4.51
C ALA A 374 -18.37 -13.85 3.70
N ARG A 375 -19.42 -13.22 4.26
CA ARG A 375 -20.71 -13.05 3.60
C ARG A 375 -20.64 -12.09 2.40
N ALA A 376 -19.79 -11.06 2.48
CA ALA A 376 -19.59 -10.14 1.37
C ALA A 376 -18.95 -10.84 0.16
N PHE A 377 -18.02 -11.77 0.39
CA PHE A 377 -17.34 -12.52 -0.67
C PHE A 377 -18.26 -13.53 -1.38
N GLU A 378 -19.36 -13.96 -0.75
CA GLU A 378 -20.36 -14.83 -1.39
C GLU A 378 -21.19 -14.10 -2.45
N ARG A 379 -21.34 -12.78 -2.34
CA ARG A 379 -22.09 -11.94 -3.28
C ARG A 379 -21.14 -11.37 -4.35
N ARG A 380 -20.74 -12.25 -5.26
CA ARG A 380 -19.73 -12.01 -6.31
C ARG A 380 -20.29 -11.58 -7.67
N GLU A 381 -21.59 -11.35 -7.77
CA GLU A 381 -22.25 -10.85 -8.97
C GLU A 381 -22.82 -9.46 -8.69
N LEU A 382 -22.80 -8.58 -9.70
CA LEU A 382 -23.36 -7.25 -9.55
C LEU A 382 -24.84 -7.36 -9.14
N GLY A 383 -25.22 -6.60 -8.11
CA GLY A 383 -26.63 -6.52 -7.70
C GLY A 383 -27.49 -6.10 -8.89
N ALA A 384 -28.56 -6.86 -9.14
CA ALA A 384 -29.59 -6.56 -10.14
C ALA A 384 -30.39 -5.32 -9.77
#